data_AF-A0A1Q8Z649-F1
#
_entry.id   AF-A0A1Q8Z649-F1
#
_cell.length_a   1.000
_cell.length_b   1.000
_cell.length_c   1.000
_cell.angle_alpha   90.00
_cell.angle_beta   90.00
_cell.angle_gamma   90.00
#
_symmetry.space_group_name_H-M   'P 1'
#
loop_
_entity.id
_entity.type
_entity.pdbx_description
1 polymer ?
#
loop_
_entity_poly.entity_id
_entity_poly.type
_entity_poly.pdbx_seq_one_letter_code
_entity_poly.pdbx_strand_id
1 'polypeptide(L)'
;MAIGRTVLRPYGLATAILTTFGVVGLSNLTGTVLAQAEPVLQVGVVQRFGTQPTDKLTLEPLPGDRLTLRFQDGNKQTKTLTATSLKLEMAYQPVAAPVLEERIIFSTHRSFESAEDDANRWRAKGIEVEVAQPQRWQVWAKRETYNTPLLRRLLLQSLESQGVQAQLEAKEIRQIPWVSWVVNGYRYNRNELDIKSANNIIRVKQETAEEKVTRTYLGPLRVQPNAYGTYTLVNQVPIETYLRGVVPHEIGLAAPPATIEAQAILARTYALRNLRRFQIDQYQLCADTQCQVYWGLQGAQPKTDRAIAATKGLVLTYNNELVDALYSSTTGGITAPFADVWNGPNRPYLKAVVDSVSNVWDLSRYSLMDEKNLRVFLSRRKGFNEDGWDRFRWNSASTLPDLTRDLQKYLTSIKSPYAKLNAVQKIQVVQRSPFGRVLKVAVTTDVGVVEIEKDNILNALYPPTSTLFYLDPMYEPGTKILKGYRFVGGGMGHGVGLSQTGSYRLGELGYTSRQILSFYYPGTQLQPINPTIVFWKP
;
A
#
# COMPACT_ATOMS: atom_id res chain seq x y z
N MET A 1 39.33 68.59 13.20
CA MET A 1 39.27 68.23 11.76
C MET A 1 37.89 67.60 11.53
N ALA A 2 36.88 68.18 10.87
CA ALA A 2 36.81 69.23 9.82
C ALA A 2 37.47 68.78 8.49
N ILE A 3 36.86 68.77 7.28
CA ILE A 3 35.57 69.23 6.65
C ILE A 3 35.21 68.23 5.50
N GLY A 4 34.03 68.09 4.84
CA GLY A 4 32.72 68.81 4.78
C GLY A 4 31.51 67.87 4.99
N ARG A 5 30.28 68.01 4.44
CA ARG A 5 29.61 68.81 3.36
C ARG A 5 29.83 68.29 1.92
N THR A 6 28.81 68.08 1.06
CA THR A 6 27.52 68.82 0.79
C THR A 6 26.45 67.81 0.28
N VAL A 7 25.24 67.63 0.85
CA VAL A 7 23.96 68.41 0.72
C VAL A 7 23.38 68.36 -0.71
N LEU A 8 22.14 67.90 -0.99
CA LEU A 8 20.84 68.54 -0.66
C LEU A 8 19.64 67.53 -0.49
N ARG A 9 18.40 68.06 -0.45
CA ARG A 9 17.10 67.48 0.02
C ARG A 9 15.96 68.10 -0.86
N PRO A 10 14.64 67.90 -0.61
CA PRO A 10 13.87 66.80 -0.02
C PRO A 10 12.63 66.41 -0.92
N TYR A 11 11.69 65.61 -0.40
CA TYR A 11 10.24 65.96 -0.30
C TYR A 11 9.54 64.98 0.67
N GLY A 12 8.31 65.25 1.10
CA GLY A 12 7.56 64.43 2.07
C GLY A 12 6.12 64.95 2.27
N LEU A 13 5.49 64.58 3.40
CA LEU A 13 4.08 64.84 3.78
C LEU A 13 3.05 63.94 3.05
N ALA A 14 1.90 63.56 3.64
CA ALA A 14 1.40 63.73 5.02
C ALA A 14 0.57 62.51 5.48
N THR A 15 0.47 62.32 6.80
CA THR A 15 -0.53 61.43 7.42
C THR A 15 -1.86 62.17 7.55
N ALA A 16 -2.94 61.61 6.99
CA ALA A 16 -4.28 62.17 7.13
C ALA A 16 -5.16 61.26 8.00
N ILE A 17 -5.56 61.76 9.17
CA ILE A 17 -6.64 61.16 9.98
C ILE A 17 -7.95 61.74 9.47
N LEU A 18 -8.89 60.87 9.07
CA LEU A 18 -10.28 61.28 8.81
C LEU A 18 -11.21 60.51 9.75
N THR A 19 -11.92 61.26 10.60
CA THR A 19 -12.94 60.72 11.51
C THR A 19 -14.25 60.50 10.76
N THR A 20 -14.70 59.26 10.62
CA THR A 20 -16.05 58.95 10.12
C THR A 20 -16.97 58.65 11.30
N PHE A 21 -18.11 59.34 11.37
CA PHE A 21 -19.17 59.01 12.34
C PHE A 21 -19.75 57.62 12.06
N GLY A 22 -20.15 56.92 13.11
CA GLY A 22 -20.67 55.56 13.00
C GLY A 22 -22.09 55.48 12.46
N VAL A 23 -22.35 54.46 11.64
CA VAL A 23 -23.69 53.92 11.40
C VAL A 23 -23.67 52.47 11.89
N VAL A 24 -24.57 52.11 12.80
CA VAL A 24 -24.62 50.76 13.38
C VAL A 24 -25.28 49.80 12.39
N GLY A 25 -24.47 49.25 11.49
CA GLY A 25 -24.86 48.14 10.63
C GLY A 25 -24.63 46.80 11.33
N LEU A 26 -25.70 46.13 11.77
CA LEU A 26 -25.66 44.73 12.23
C LEU A 26 -25.53 43.77 11.03
N SER A 27 -24.37 43.82 10.35
CA SER A 27 -24.00 42.81 9.36
C SER A 27 -23.67 41.51 10.07
N ASN A 28 -24.60 40.55 10.03
CA ASN A 28 -24.39 39.22 10.57
C ASN A 28 -23.09 38.62 10.02
N LEU A 29 -22.15 38.27 10.90
CA LEU A 29 -21.01 37.42 10.55
C LEU A 29 -21.51 35.98 10.36
N THR A 30 -22.22 35.75 9.25
CA THR A 30 -22.43 34.41 8.71
C THR A 30 -21.08 33.89 8.24
N GLY A 31 -20.31 33.33 9.18
CA GLY A 31 -19.08 32.61 8.90
C GLY A 31 -19.39 31.41 8.03
N THR A 32 -19.36 31.61 6.71
CA THR A 32 -19.44 30.55 5.72
C THR A 32 -18.19 29.71 5.83
N VAL A 33 -18.24 28.73 6.73
CA VAL A 33 -17.31 27.59 6.75
C VAL A 33 -17.44 26.92 5.39
N LEU A 34 -16.52 27.27 4.47
CA LEU A 34 -16.43 26.64 3.17
C LEU A 34 -16.20 25.16 3.41
N ALA A 35 -17.24 24.36 3.17
CA ALA A 35 -17.20 22.91 3.38
C ALA A 35 -16.03 22.35 2.55
N GLN A 36 -15.00 21.84 3.23
CA GLN A 36 -13.81 21.35 2.56
C GLN A 36 -14.22 20.25 1.59
N ALA A 37 -13.90 20.43 0.30
CA ALA A 37 -14.29 19.50 -0.74
C ALA A 37 -13.76 18.09 -0.41
N GLU A 38 -14.64 17.09 -0.50
CA GLU A 38 -14.32 15.71 -0.15
C GLU A 38 -13.18 15.20 -1.05
N PRO A 39 -12.05 14.70 -0.48
CA PRO A 39 -10.91 14.26 -1.27
C PRO A 39 -11.30 13.20 -2.31
N VAL A 40 -10.94 13.45 -3.56
CA VAL A 40 -11.13 12.48 -4.67
C VAL A 40 -9.84 11.68 -4.84
N LEU A 41 -9.97 10.36 -4.70
CA LEU A 41 -8.88 9.40 -4.82
C LEU A 41 -8.75 8.93 -6.28
N GLN A 42 -7.51 8.63 -6.69
CA GLN A 42 -7.18 8.02 -7.98
C GLN A 42 -6.76 6.57 -7.76
N VAL A 43 -7.70 5.64 -7.92
CA VAL A 43 -7.52 4.22 -7.57
C VAL A 43 -7.31 3.38 -8.83
N GLY A 44 -6.16 2.74 -8.98
CA GLY A 44 -5.90 1.76 -10.03
C GLY A 44 -6.74 0.50 -9.83
N VAL A 45 -7.85 0.39 -10.58
CA VAL A 45 -8.84 -0.69 -10.48
C VAL A 45 -8.59 -1.84 -11.47
N VAL A 46 -7.80 -1.60 -12.52
CA VAL A 46 -7.15 -2.65 -13.33
C VAL A 46 -5.72 -2.18 -13.60
N GLN A 47 -4.73 -2.72 -12.89
CA GLN A 47 -3.41 -2.09 -12.79
C GLN A 47 -2.45 -2.39 -13.96
N ARG A 48 -2.67 -3.48 -14.71
CA ARG A 48 -1.77 -3.95 -15.79
C ARG A 48 -2.49 -4.41 -17.05
N PHE A 49 -3.49 -3.66 -17.50
CA PHE A 49 -4.22 -3.96 -18.72
C PHE A 49 -3.26 -3.98 -19.93
N GLY A 50 -3.25 -5.08 -20.68
CA GLY A 50 -2.32 -5.33 -21.77
C GLY A 50 -1.02 -6.01 -21.35
N THR A 51 -1.02 -6.74 -20.23
CA THR A 51 0.04 -7.69 -19.88
C THR A 51 -0.03 -8.91 -20.80
N GLN A 52 -1.25 -9.36 -21.12
CA GLN A 52 -1.48 -10.34 -22.18
C GLN A 52 -2.03 -9.61 -23.43
N PRO A 53 -1.57 -9.96 -24.65
CA PRO A 53 -2.13 -9.42 -25.90
C PRO A 53 -3.64 -9.69 -26.09
N THR A 54 -4.18 -10.65 -25.34
CA THR A 54 -5.59 -11.05 -25.34
C THR A 54 -6.46 -10.29 -24.33
N ASP A 55 -5.88 -9.46 -23.46
CA ASP A 55 -6.58 -8.73 -22.39
C ASP A 55 -7.75 -7.89 -22.95
N LYS A 56 -8.93 -8.00 -22.32
CA LYS A 56 -10.15 -7.28 -22.72
C LYS A 56 -10.87 -6.66 -21.52
N LEU A 57 -11.33 -5.43 -21.69
CA LEU A 57 -12.24 -4.74 -20.78
C LEU A 57 -13.48 -4.30 -21.54
N THR A 58 -14.67 -4.56 -21.00
CA THR A 58 -15.93 -4.00 -21.51
C THR A 58 -16.53 -3.10 -20.43
N LEU A 59 -16.73 -1.83 -20.75
CA LEU A 59 -17.30 -0.82 -19.88
C LEU A 59 -18.72 -0.49 -20.34
N GLU A 60 -19.67 -0.50 -19.42
CA GLU A 60 -21.08 -0.23 -19.66
C GLU A 60 -21.63 0.75 -18.62
N PRO A 61 -22.51 1.69 -19.01
CA PRO A 61 -23.23 2.51 -18.05
C PRO A 61 -24.36 1.69 -17.39
N LEU A 62 -25.25 2.35 -16.65
CA LEU A 62 -26.53 1.75 -16.27
C LEU A 62 -27.48 1.62 -17.49
N PRO A 63 -28.47 0.71 -17.48
CA PRO A 63 -29.47 0.62 -18.54
C PRO A 63 -30.16 1.97 -18.79
N GLY A 64 -30.23 2.39 -20.07
CA GLY A 64 -30.78 3.69 -20.49
C GLY A 64 -29.80 4.87 -20.48
N ASP A 65 -28.64 4.74 -19.84
CA ASP A 65 -27.58 5.76 -19.80
C ASP A 65 -26.54 5.54 -20.94
N ARG A 66 -25.67 6.51 -21.19
CA ARG A 66 -24.60 6.46 -22.20
C ARG A 66 -23.26 6.86 -21.58
N LEU A 67 -22.19 6.18 -22.01
CA LEU A 67 -20.84 6.64 -21.74
C LEU A 67 -20.54 7.91 -22.54
N THR A 68 -19.93 8.90 -21.89
CA THR A 68 -19.22 10.02 -22.51
C THR A 68 -17.73 9.73 -22.50
N LEU A 69 -17.11 9.79 -23.68
CA LEU A 69 -15.73 9.37 -23.91
C LEU A 69 -14.90 10.57 -24.38
N ARG A 70 -13.86 10.96 -23.64
CA ARG A 70 -13.03 12.14 -23.94
C ARG A 70 -11.55 11.76 -24.10
N PHE A 71 -10.94 12.17 -25.20
CA PHE A 71 -9.54 11.89 -25.53
C PHE A 71 -8.96 12.98 -26.44
N GLN A 72 -7.64 13.02 -26.61
CA GLN A 72 -6.98 13.93 -27.56
C GLN A 72 -6.81 13.22 -28.92
N ASP A 73 -6.92 13.95 -30.04
CA ASP A 73 -6.52 13.45 -31.35
C ASP A 73 -5.00 13.65 -31.63
N GLY A 74 -4.55 13.29 -32.85
CA GLY A 74 -3.15 13.44 -33.25
C GLY A 74 -2.68 14.91 -33.28
N ASN A 75 -3.61 15.86 -33.40
CA ASN A 75 -3.35 17.30 -33.37
C ASN A 75 -3.50 17.88 -31.94
N LYS A 76 -3.57 17.00 -30.92
CA LYS A 76 -3.82 17.33 -29.51
C LYS A 76 -5.14 18.08 -29.26
N GLN A 77 -6.11 17.97 -30.17
CA GLN A 77 -7.46 18.52 -29.97
C GLN A 77 -8.33 17.53 -29.19
N THR A 78 -9.04 18.04 -28.18
CA THR A 78 -10.01 17.23 -27.43
C THR A 78 -11.17 16.83 -28.35
N LYS A 79 -11.45 15.53 -28.41
CA LYS A 79 -12.67 14.97 -29.00
C LYS A 79 -13.53 14.34 -27.91
N THR A 80 -14.84 14.39 -28.12
CA THR A 80 -15.84 13.77 -27.25
C THR A 80 -16.74 12.87 -28.11
N LEU A 81 -16.94 11.63 -27.68
CA LEU A 81 -17.88 10.68 -28.29
C LEU A 81 -18.88 10.20 -27.23
N THR A 82 -19.98 9.56 -27.66
CA THR A 82 -20.84 8.81 -26.73
C THR A 82 -21.14 7.41 -27.24
N ALA A 83 -21.24 6.44 -26.33
CA ALA A 83 -21.50 5.03 -26.64
C ALA A 83 -22.37 4.37 -25.56
N THR A 84 -23.14 3.34 -25.91
CA THR A 84 -23.92 2.53 -24.95
C THR A 84 -23.09 1.41 -24.29
N SER A 85 -21.96 1.06 -24.90
CA SER A 85 -20.91 0.19 -24.34
C SER A 85 -19.57 0.56 -24.98
N LEU A 86 -18.47 0.32 -24.27
CA LEU A 86 -17.11 0.56 -24.74
C LEU A 86 -16.28 -0.70 -24.49
N LYS A 87 -15.81 -1.33 -25.57
CA LYS A 87 -14.87 -2.45 -25.48
C LYS A 87 -13.45 -1.96 -25.77
N LEU A 88 -12.55 -2.20 -24.82
CA LEU A 88 -11.12 -1.96 -24.91
C LEU A 88 -10.40 -3.27 -25.23
N GLU A 89 -9.48 -3.23 -26.18
CA GLU A 89 -8.61 -4.34 -26.58
C GLU A 89 -7.19 -3.80 -26.82
N MET A 90 -6.17 -4.65 -26.73
CA MET A 90 -4.81 -4.25 -27.08
C MET A 90 -4.58 -4.28 -28.59
N ALA A 91 -3.92 -3.24 -29.10
CA ALA A 91 -3.36 -3.19 -30.45
C ALA A 91 -1.85 -2.96 -30.39
N TYR A 92 -1.12 -3.53 -31.34
CA TYR A 92 0.35 -3.51 -31.37
C TYR A 92 0.84 -2.91 -32.68
N GLN A 93 1.68 -1.88 -32.59
CA GLN A 93 2.32 -1.25 -33.75
C GLN A 93 3.81 -1.64 -33.81
N PRO A 94 4.29 -2.29 -34.88
CA PRO A 94 5.72 -2.53 -35.08
C PRO A 94 6.54 -1.23 -35.08
N VAL A 95 7.73 -1.27 -34.50
CA VAL A 95 8.74 -0.22 -34.65
C VAL A 95 9.68 -0.55 -35.81
N ALA A 96 10.16 0.47 -36.53
CA ALA A 96 11.01 0.30 -37.71
C ALA A 96 12.38 -0.32 -37.38
N ALA A 97 12.88 -0.11 -36.17
CA ALA A 97 14.02 -0.81 -35.59
C ALA A 97 13.70 -1.09 -34.11
N PRO A 98 14.20 -2.20 -33.52
CA PRO A 98 13.94 -2.52 -32.12
C PRO A 98 14.49 -1.46 -31.16
N VAL A 99 13.71 -1.09 -30.16
CA VAL A 99 14.10 -0.10 -29.13
C VAL A 99 14.50 -0.83 -27.86
N LEU A 100 15.68 -0.56 -27.32
CA LEU A 100 16.12 -1.12 -26.04
C LEU A 100 15.61 -0.26 -24.87
N GLU A 101 14.64 -0.79 -24.13
CA GLU A 101 14.22 -0.22 -22.85
C GLU A 101 15.17 -0.72 -21.75
N GLU A 102 15.76 0.20 -20.96
CA GLU A 102 16.62 -0.17 -19.82
C GLU A 102 16.18 0.54 -18.54
N ARG A 103 16.26 -0.18 -17.41
CA ARG A 103 16.09 0.38 -16.06
C ARG A 103 17.13 -0.22 -15.10
N ILE A 104 17.55 0.55 -14.09
CA ILE A 104 18.41 0.04 -13.02
C ILE A 104 17.55 -0.18 -11.78
N ILE A 105 17.66 -1.37 -11.20
CA ILE A 105 16.95 -1.81 -10.00
C ILE A 105 17.97 -1.92 -8.86
N PHE A 106 17.85 -1.07 -7.84
CA PHE A 106 18.70 -1.11 -6.64
C PHE A 106 18.32 -2.28 -5.73
N SER A 107 17.03 -2.52 -5.55
CA SER A 107 16.51 -3.45 -4.55
C SER A 107 15.10 -3.93 -4.88
N THR A 108 14.71 -5.08 -4.32
CA THR A 108 13.36 -5.65 -4.41
C THR A 108 12.88 -6.03 -3.02
N HIS A 109 11.68 -5.61 -2.66
CA HIS A 109 11.08 -5.73 -1.32
C HIS A 109 9.69 -6.37 -1.41
N ARG A 110 9.27 -7.00 -0.31
CA ARG A 110 7.89 -7.48 -0.16
C ARG A 110 6.86 -6.36 -0.06
N SER A 111 7.26 -5.21 0.47
CA SER A 111 6.40 -4.15 1.00
C SER A 111 6.82 -2.78 0.49
N PHE A 112 5.85 -1.87 0.34
CA PHE A 112 6.11 -0.46 -0.03
C PHE A 112 6.93 0.21 1.07
N GLU A 113 6.61 -0.10 2.32
CA GLU A 113 7.19 0.49 3.53
C GLU A 113 8.71 0.31 3.57
N SER A 114 9.20 -0.90 3.27
CA SER A 114 10.63 -1.21 3.18
C SER A 114 11.29 -0.66 1.90
N ALA A 115 10.55 -0.54 0.80
CA ALA A 115 11.04 0.05 -0.45
C ALA A 115 11.15 1.58 -0.40
N GLU A 116 10.23 2.25 0.28
CA GLU A 116 10.25 3.70 0.52
C GLU A 116 11.42 4.10 1.42
N ASP A 117 11.64 3.37 2.52
CA ASP A 117 12.79 3.58 3.40
C ASP A 117 14.13 3.38 2.67
N ASP A 118 14.22 2.38 1.78
CA ASP A 118 15.40 2.21 0.92
C ASP A 118 15.54 3.32 -0.12
N ALA A 119 14.44 3.75 -0.75
CA ALA A 119 14.46 4.86 -1.68
C ALA A 119 14.88 6.17 -1.01
N ASN A 120 14.46 6.41 0.24
CA ASN A 120 14.87 7.54 1.04
C ASN A 120 16.36 7.49 1.42
N ARG A 121 16.93 6.31 1.70
CA ARG A 121 18.39 6.15 1.84
C ARG A 121 19.15 6.55 0.57
N TRP A 122 18.63 6.22 -0.62
CA TRP A 122 19.27 6.61 -1.88
C TRP A 122 19.17 8.13 -2.13
N ARG A 123 18.01 8.74 -1.87
CA ARG A 123 17.84 10.21 -1.94
C ARG A 123 18.75 10.94 -0.96
N ALA A 124 18.93 10.41 0.26
CA ALA A 124 19.87 10.96 1.25
C ALA A 124 21.35 10.88 0.83
N LYS A 125 21.69 10.03 -0.15
CA LYS A 125 23.00 9.97 -0.82
C LYS A 125 23.08 10.82 -2.11
N GLY A 126 22.04 11.60 -2.41
CA GLY A 126 21.95 12.39 -3.66
C GLY A 126 21.64 11.56 -4.92
N ILE A 127 21.17 10.32 -4.78
CA ILE A 127 20.85 9.43 -5.89
C ILE A 127 19.33 9.43 -6.12
N GLU A 128 18.92 9.90 -7.30
CA GLU A 128 17.50 10.06 -7.66
C GLU A 128 16.83 8.72 -7.94
N VAL A 129 15.80 8.39 -7.15
CA VAL A 129 15.10 7.11 -7.22
C VAL A 129 13.59 7.22 -7.18
N GLU A 130 12.93 6.29 -7.85
CA GLU A 130 11.49 6.10 -7.88
C GLU A 130 11.12 4.71 -7.32
N VAL A 131 10.00 4.61 -6.62
CA VAL A 131 9.48 3.34 -6.10
C VAL A 131 8.47 2.78 -7.10
N ALA A 132 8.66 1.53 -7.50
CA ALA A 132 7.87 0.85 -8.52
C ALA A 132 7.27 -0.46 -8.01
N GLN A 133 6.21 -0.93 -8.67
CA GLN A 133 5.53 -2.18 -8.37
C GLN A 133 5.28 -2.99 -9.66
N PRO A 134 6.32 -3.55 -10.30
CA PRO A 134 6.15 -4.43 -11.47
C PRO A 134 5.56 -5.80 -11.12
N GLN A 135 5.86 -6.34 -9.93
CA GLN A 135 5.29 -7.56 -9.36
C GLN A 135 5.46 -7.55 -7.83
N ARG A 136 6.68 -7.23 -7.40
CA ARG A 136 7.06 -6.85 -6.04
C ARG A 136 7.41 -5.37 -6.01
N TRP A 137 7.56 -4.79 -4.82
CA TRP A 137 8.04 -3.43 -4.67
C TRP A 137 9.52 -3.35 -5.01
N GLN A 138 9.93 -2.32 -5.74
CA GLN A 138 11.30 -2.14 -6.19
C GLN A 138 11.73 -0.68 -6.09
N VAL A 139 13.02 -0.46 -5.82
CA VAL A 139 13.63 0.87 -5.94
C VAL A 139 14.38 0.92 -7.27
N TRP A 140 13.96 1.83 -8.15
CA TRP A 140 14.60 2.05 -9.45
C TRP A 140 15.38 3.36 -9.46
N ALA A 141 16.48 3.39 -10.23
CA ALA A 141 17.08 4.66 -10.65
C ALA A 141 16.06 5.44 -11.48
N LYS A 142 15.75 6.67 -11.09
CA LYS A 142 14.67 7.48 -11.66
C LYS A 142 14.85 7.65 -13.17
N ARG A 143 13.96 7.06 -13.97
CA ARG A 143 14.09 6.95 -15.44
C ARG A 143 14.25 8.30 -16.15
N GLU A 144 13.66 9.36 -15.61
CA GLU A 144 13.80 10.74 -16.13
C GLU A 144 15.22 11.31 -15.95
N THR A 145 15.86 11.02 -14.81
CA THR A 145 17.24 11.44 -14.51
C THR A 145 18.26 10.57 -15.23
N TYR A 146 18.09 9.24 -15.15
CA TYR A 146 18.99 8.26 -15.79
C TYR A 146 18.38 7.81 -17.12
N ASN A 147 18.17 8.77 -18.01
CA ASN A 147 17.40 8.62 -19.25
C ASN A 147 18.21 8.04 -20.44
N THR A 148 19.53 8.22 -20.47
CA THR A 148 20.41 7.61 -21.50
C THR A 148 21.11 6.34 -21.01
N PRO A 149 21.49 5.42 -21.92
CA PRO A 149 22.33 4.26 -21.58
C PRO A 149 23.67 4.65 -20.92
N LEU A 150 24.28 5.77 -21.35
CA LEU A 150 25.52 6.29 -20.77
C LEU A 150 25.35 6.65 -19.29
N LEU A 151 24.31 7.42 -18.94
CA LEU A 151 24.02 7.78 -17.55
C LEU A 151 23.74 6.53 -16.69
N ARG A 152 23.12 5.49 -17.26
CA ARG A 152 22.92 4.20 -16.58
C ARG A 152 24.24 3.46 -16.34
N ARG A 153 25.13 3.37 -17.33
CA ARG A 153 26.43 2.70 -17.15
C ARG A 153 27.33 3.45 -16.17
N LEU A 154 27.35 4.78 -16.22
CA LEU A 154 28.09 5.62 -15.25
C LEU A 154 27.55 5.45 -13.83
N LEU A 155 26.22 5.36 -13.64
CA LEU A 155 25.63 5.06 -12.33
C LEU A 155 26.07 3.66 -11.85
N LEU A 156 25.93 2.61 -12.67
CA LEU A 156 26.33 1.25 -12.30
C LEU A 156 27.81 1.16 -11.91
N GLN A 157 28.72 1.71 -12.72
CA GLN A 157 30.15 1.74 -12.44
C GLN A 157 30.49 2.49 -11.13
N SER A 158 29.74 3.55 -10.82
CA SER A 158 29.86 4.30 -9.56
C SER A 158 29.37 3.49 -8.34
N LEU A 159 28.32 2.68 -8.51
CA LEU A 159 27.80 1.79 -7.46
C LEU A 159 28.72 0.59 -7.24
N GLU A 160 29.18 -0.04 -8.31
CA GLU A 160 30.12 -1.17 -8.29
C GLU A 160 31.44 -0.80 -7.59
N SER A 161 31.99 0.40 -7.86
CA SER A 161 33.21 0.89 -7.19
C SER A 161 33.02 1.19 -5.69
N GLN A 162 31.77 1.32 -5.24
CA GLN A 162 31.38 1.43 -3.82
C GLN A 162 30.96 0.08 -3.20
N GLY A 163 31.11 -1.03 -3.93
CA GLY A 163 30.67 -2.36 -3.49
C GLY A 163 29.14 -2.55 -3.46
N VAL A 164 28.37 -1.63 -4.05
CA VAL A 164 26.91 -1.71 -4.13
C VAL A 164 26.52 -2.54 -5.35
N GLN A 165 25.78 -3.63 -5.11
CA GLN A 165 25.13 -4.38 -6.18
C GLN A 165 23.83 -3.69 -6.61
N ALA A 166 23.68 -3.44 -7.90
CA ALA A 166 22.43 -3.02 -8.54
C ALA A 166 22.26 -3.78 -9.86
N GLN A 167 21.02 -3.99 -10.29
CA GLN A 167 20.71 -4.83 -11.45
C GLN A 167 20.32 -3.95 -12.64
N LEU A 168 21.03 -4.08 -13.76
CA LEU A 168 20.53 -3.60 -15.05
C LEU A 168 19.47 -4.58 -15.57
N GLU A 169 18.27 -4.09 -15.83
CA GLU A 169 17.25 -4.81 -16.58
C GLU A 169 17.08 -4.14 -17.94
N ALA A 170 17.21 -4.93 -19.01
CA ALA A 170 17.12 -4.49 -20.39
C ALA A 170 16.11 -5.34 -21.16
N LYS A 171 15.27 -4.71 -21.97
CA LYS A 171 14.16 -5.35 -22.70
C LYS A 171 14.10 -4.81 -24.13
N GLU A 172 14.10 -5.71 -25.10
CA GLU A 172 13.96 -5.34 -26.52
C GLU A 172 12.48 -5.13 -26.87
N ILE A 173 12.13 -3.94 -27.36
CA ILE A 173 10.78 -3.55 -27.77
C ILE A 173 10.70 -3.57 -29.30
N ARG A 174 10.03 -4.59 -29.87
CA ARG A 174 9.76 -4.71 -31.32
C ARG A 174 8.38 -4.19 -31.74
N GLN A 175 7.47 -4.01 -30.78
CA GLN A 175 6.13 -3.50 -31.00
C GLN A 175 5.72 -2.61 -29.81
N ILE A 176 5.07 -1.48 -30.07
CA ILE A 176 4.51 -0.59 -29.05
C ILE A 176 3.03 -1.00 -28.82
N PRO A 177 2.60 -1.21 -27.56
CA PRO A 177 1.21 -1.50 -27.22
C PRO A 177 0.37 -0.22 -27.07
N TRP A 178 -0.85 -0.24 -27.61
CA TRP A 178 -1.83 0.85 -27.55
C TRP A 178 -3.18 0.28 -27.12
N VAL A 179 -3.94 1.01 -26.32
CA VAL A 179 -5.35 0.67 -26.09
C VAL A 179 -6.17 1.08 -27.30
N SER A 180 -6.94 0.13 -27.82
CA SER A 180 -7.79 0.26 -28.99
C SER A 180 -9.25 0.04 -28.64
N TRP A 181 -10.14 0.80 -29.26
CA TRP A 181 -11.58 0.64 -29.13
C TRP A 181 -12.32 1.00 -30.43
N VAL A 182 -13.57 0.55 -30.56
CA VAL A 182 -14.43 0.87 -31.72
C VAL A 182 -15.72 1.53 -31.24
N VAL A 183 -16.05 2.69 -31.79
CA VAL A 183 -17.31 3.43 -31.55
C VAL A 183 -17.83 3.97 -32.88
N ASN A 184 -19.13 3.80 -33.14
CA ASN A 184 -19.81 4.24 -34.36
C ASN A 184 -19.11 3.76 -35.66
N GLY A 185 -18.54 2.56 -35.66
CA GLY A 185 -17.81 1.97 -36.79
C GLY A 185 -16.33 2.38 -36.91
N TYR A 186 -15.90 3.45 -36.23
CA TYR A 186 -14.52 3.93 -36.27
C TYR A 186 -13.67 3.30 -35.16
N ARG A 187 -12.45 2.85 -35.51
CA ARG A 187 -11.44 2.39 -34.54
C ARG A 187 -10.56 3.57 -34.09
N TYR A 188 -10.32 3.65 -32.79
CA TYR A 188 -9.47 4.65 -32.15
C TYR A 188 -8.38 3.93 -31.35
N ASN A 189 -7.15 4.44 -31.42
CA ASN A 189 -6.00 3.97 -30.64
C ASN A 189 -5.40 5.18 -29.91
N ARG A 190 -5.38 5.19 -28.57
CA ARG A 190 -4.84 6.32 -27.77
C ARG A 190 -4.25 5.84 -26.46
N ASN A 191 -3.34 6.63 -25.91
CA ASN A 191 -2.70 6.35 -24.62
C ASN A 191 -3.62 6.72 -23.44
N GLU A 192 -4.43 7.76 -23.61
CA GLU A 192 -5.36 8.26 -22.59
C GLU A 192 -6.80 8.30 -23.09
N LEU A 193 -7.74 7.93 -22.21
CA LEU A 193 -9.18 8.01 -22.44
C LEU A 193 -9.91 8.26 -21.11
N ASP A 194 -10.55 9.43 -20.98
CA ASP A 194 -11.49 9.73 -19.90
C ASP A 194 -12.89 9.18 -20.23
N ILE A 195 -13.52 8.53 -19.25
CA ILE A 195 -14.77 7.78 -19.39
C ILE A 195 -15.72 8.20 -18.25
N LYS A 196 -16.91 8.68 -18.61
CA LYS A 196 -17.97 9.09 -17.66
C LYS A 196 -19.33 8.51 -18.10
N SER A 197 -20.31 8.47 -17.21
CA SER A 197 -21.73 8.21 -17.52
C SER A 197 -22.59 9.28 -16.85
N ALA A 198 -23.84 9.50 -17.30
CA ALA A 198 -24.67 10.57 -16.73
C ALA A 198 -24.98 10.33 -15.25
N ASN A 199 -25.17 9.07 -14.84
CA ASN A 199 -25.39 8.68 -13.45
C ASN A 199 -24.08 8.52 -12.64
N ASN A 200 -22.92 8.83 -13.21
CA ASN A 200 -21.58 8.56 -12.65
C ASN A 200 -21.36 7.11 -12.19
N ILE A 201 -22.09 6.13 -12.74
CA ILE A 201 -21.92 4.70 -12.44
C ILE A 201 -21.51 3.97 -13.72
N ILE A 202 -20.42 3.20 -13.64
CA ILE A 202 -19.88 2.42 -14.76
C ILE A 202 -19.60 0.99 -14.29
N ARG A 203 -20.15 0.01 -15.00
CA ARG A 203 -19.87 -1.41 -14.84
C ARG A 203 -18.67 -1.76 -15.71
N VAL A 204 -17.65 -2.38 -15.13
CA VAL A 204 -16.44 -2.86 -15.81
C VAL A 204 -16.43 -4.38 -15.75
N LYS A 205 -16.46 -5.00 -16.93
CA LYS A 205 -16.27 -6.44 -17.15
C LYS A 205 -14.83 -6.65 -17.59
N GLN A 206 -14.06 -7.38 -16.79
CA GLN A 206 -12.71 -7.83 -17.15
C GLN A 206 -12.78 -9.29 -17.58
N GLU A 207 -12.17 -9.60 -18.73
CA GLU A 207 -12.06 -10.96 -19.26
C GLU A 207 -10.58 -11.27 -19.49
N THR A 208 -10.05 -12.22 -18.71
CA THR A 208 -8.73 -12.84 -18.94
C THR A 208 -8.94 -14.28 -19.47
N ALA A 209 -7.88 -15.10 -19.54
CA ALA A 209 -8.03 -16.52 -19.86
C ALA A 209 -8.53 -17.34 -18.65
N GLU A 210 -8.33 -16.83 -17.44
CA GLU A 210 -8.55 -17.49 -16.15
C GLU A 210 -9.87 -17.05 -15.49
N GLU A 211 -10.22 -15.77 -15.57
CA GLU A 211 -11.38 -15.20 -14.87
C GLU A 211 -12.24 -14.26 -15.74
N LYS A 212 -13.53 -14.18 -15.40
CA LYS A 212 -14.46 -13.15 -15.88
C LYS A 212 -15.10 -12.43 -14.71
N VAL A 213 -14.61 -11.22 -14.41
CA VAL A 213 -15.01 -10.44 -13.23
C VAL A 213 -15.80 -9.22 -13.68
N THR A 214 -16.97 -8.97 -13.07
CA THR A 214 -17.74 -7.73 -13.27
C THR A 214 -17.81 -6.94 -11.96
N ARG A 215 -17.30 -5.70 -11.98
CA ARG A 215 -17.37 -4.76 -10.85
C ARG A 215 -18.10 -3.48 -11.28
N THR A 216 -18.73 -2.80 -10.32
CA THR A 216 -19.45 -1.54 -10.55
C THR A 216 -18.73 -0.42 -9.82
N TYR A 217 -18.28 0.62 -10.52
CA TYR A 217 -17.59 1.77 -9.94
C TYR A 217 -18.46 3.03 -9.96
N LEU A 218 -18.18 3.96 -9.03
CA LEU A 218 -18.76 5.30 -9.01
C LEU A 218 -17.69 6.34 -9.35
N GLY A 219 -18.08 7.37 -10.08
CA GLY A 219 -17.20 8.43 -10.56
C GLY A 219 -16.55 8.09 -11.90
N PRO A 220 -15.76 9.02 -12.46
CA PRO A 220 -15.05 8.80 -13.72
C PRO A 220 -14.09 7.60 -13.66
N LEU A 221 -13.86 7.02 -14.84
CA LEU A 221 -12.77 6.10 -15.10
C LEU A 221 -11.81 6.73 -16.13
N ARG A 222 -10.52 6.48 -16.01
CA ARG A 222 -9.48 6.89 -16.96
C ARG A 222 -8.65 5.68 -17.35
N VAL A 223 -8.44 5.49 -18.64
CA VAL A 223 -7.35 4.65 -19.16
C VAL A 223 -6.12 5.53 -19.31
N GLN A 224 -4.96 5.08 -18.83
CA GLN A 224 -3.67 5.79 -18.93
C GLN A 224 -2.51 4.78 -19.02
N PRO A 225 -1.34 5.14 -19.59
CA PRO A 225 -0.15 4.29 -19.58
C PRO A 225 0.46 4.19 -18.17
N ASN A 226 1.27 3.15 -17.93
CA ASN A 226 1.97 2.93 -16.66
C ASN A 226 3.50 2.72 -16.87
N ALA A 227 4.26 2.53 -15.79
CA ALA A 227 5.72 2.45 -15.80
C ALA A 227 6.31 1.15 -16.39
N TYR A 228 5.45 0.19 -16.77
CA TYR A 228 5.81 -1.16 -17.22
C TYR A 228 5.58 -1.36 -18.73
N GLY A 229 5.16 -0.31 -19.43
CA GLY A 229 4.76 -0.40 -20.85
C GLY A 229 3.39 -1.06 -21.06
N THR A 230 2.53 -1.07 -20.04
CA THR A 230 1.13 -1.49 -20.13
C THR A 230 0.21 -0.34 -19.68
N TYR A 231 -1.07 -0.61 -19.46
CA TYR A 231 -2.07 0.41 -19.13
C TYR A 231 -2.70 0.17 -17.76
N THR A 232 -3.18 1.24 -17.15
CA THR A 232 -3.98 1.21 -15.92
C THR A 232 -5.35 1.80 -16.19
N LEU A 233 -6.40 1.13 -15.71
CA LEU A 233 -7.73 1.73 -15.54
C LEU A 233 -7.79 2.32 -14.12
N VAL A 234 -7.91 3.64 -14.03
CA VAL A 234 -7.97 4.42 -12.78
C VAL A 234 -9.39 4.92 -12.54
N ASN A 235 -9.95 4.70 -11.36
CA ASN A 235 -11.21 5.27 -10.91
C ASN A 235 -10.97 6.53 -10.08
N GLN A 236 -11.64 7.63 -10.46
CA GLN A 236 -11.64 8.90 -9.73
C GLN A 236 -12.87 8.92 -8.80
N VAL A 237 -12.66 8.69 -7.50
CA VAL A 237 -13.74 8.39 -6.55
C VAL A 237 -13.62 9.22 -5.25
N PRO A 238 -14.69 9.90 -4.79
CA PRO A 238 -14.70 10.59 -3.48
C PRO A 238 -14.46 9.61 -2.32
N ILE A 239 -13.66 10.01 -1.33
CA ILE A 239 -13.17 9.08 -0.30
C ILE A 239 -14.27 8.38 0.51
N GLU A 240 -15.38 9.05 0.85
CA GLU A 240 -16.47 8.37 1.58
C GLU A 240 -17.15 7.31 0.70
N THR A 241 -17.14 7.49 -0.63
CA THR A 241 -17.62 6.47 -1.58
C THR A 241 -16.61 5.33 -1.75
N TYR A 242 -15.31 5.62 -1.77
CA TYR A 242 -14.26 4.60 -1.78
C TYR A 242 -14.40 3.64 -0.59
N LEU A 243 -14.65 4.17 0.61
CA LEU A 243 -14.83 3.38 1.83
C LEU A 243 -16.00 2.37 1.73
N ARG A 244 -17.06 2.68 0.99
CA ARG A 244 -18.19 1.75 0.76
C ARG A 244 -17.76 0.48 0.01
N GLY A 245 -16.70 0.58 -0.79
CA GLY A 245 -16.08 -0.53 -1.50
C GLY A 245 -14.91 -1.19 -0.78
N VAL A 246 -14.50 -0.68 0.40
CA VAL A 246 -13.37 -1.19 1.20
C VAL A 246 -13.86 -1.81 2.51
N VAL A 247 -14.55 -1.04 3.35
CA VAL A 247 -14.96 -1.44 4.70
C VAL A 247 -15.70 -2.80 4.75
N PRO A 248 -16.71 -3.10 3.90
CA PRO A 248 -17.39 -4.41 3.95
C PRO A 248 -16.51 -5.60 3.58
N HIS A 249 -15.42 -5.40 2.83
CA HIS A 249 -14.49 -6.46 2.42
C HIS A 249 -13.29 -6.61 3.37
N GLU A 250 -12.95 -5.55 4.12
CA GLU A 250 -11.85 -5.58 5.10
C GLU A 250 -12.28 -6.18 6.45
N ILE A 251 -13.35 -5.68 7.07
CA ILE A 251 -13.77 -6.09 8.43
C ILE A 251 -14.98 -7.05 8.43
N GLY A 252 -15.67 -7.18 7.29
CA GLY A 252 -16.85 -8.03 7.15
C GLY A 252 -18.12 -7.47 7.81
N LEU A 253 -19.26 -8.07 7.48
CA LEU A 253 -20.58 -7.58 7.94
C LEU A 253 -20.96 -8.06 9.35
N ALA A 254 -20.28 -9.06 9.90
CA ALA A 254 -20.55 -9.58 11.24
C ALA A 254 -20.13 -8.61 12.35
N ALA A 255 -19.06 -7.82 12.12
CA ALA A 255 -18.45 -6.89 13.07
C ALA A 255 -19.45 -6.00 13.84
N PRO A 256 -19.23 -5.74 15.14
CA PRO A 256 -19.99 -4.74 15.90
C PRO A 256 -19.92 -3.33 15.28
N PRO A 257 -20.92 -2.45 15.46
CA PRO A 257 -20.95 -1.12 14.84
C PRO A 257 -19.69 -0.28 15.11
N ALA A 258 -19.25 -0.21 16.37
CA ALA A 258 -18.05 0.49 16.79
C ALA A 258 -16.75 -0.06 16.13
N THR A 259 -16.72 -1.36 15.83
CA THR A 259 -15.62 -2.02 15.11
C THR A 259 -15.60 -1.59 13.63
N ILE A 260 -16.77 -1.48 13.00
CA ILE A 260 -16.91 -1.01 11.62
C ILE A 260 -16.55 0.49 11.52
N GLU A 261 -16.97 1.31 12.48
CA GLU A 261 -16.57 2.72 12.59
C GLU A 261 -15.05 2.87 12.71
N ALA A 262 -14.41 2.07 13.58
CA ALA A 262 -12.96 2.07 13.72
C ALA A 262 -12.25 1.68 12.40
N GLN A 263 -12.74 0.64 11.70
CA GLN A 263 -12.22 0.28 10.37
C GLN A 263 -12.41 1.41 9.35
N ALA A 264 -13.55 2.10 9.35
CA ALA A 264 -13.81 3.21 8.42
C ALA A 264 -12.85 4.39 8.65
N ILE A 265 -12.60 4.76 9.92
CA ILE A 265 -11.61 5.78 10.29
C ILE A 265 -10.20 5.38 9.86
N LEU A 266 -9.79 4.13 10.11
CA LEU A 266 -8.46 3.65 9.73
C LEU A 266 -8.28 3.59 8.22
N ALA A 267 -9.29 3.10 7.49
CA ALA A 267 -9.25 3.06 6.04
C ALA A 267 -9.19 4.48 5.43
N ARG A 268 -9.94 5.45 5.98
CA ARG A 268 -9.88 6.86 5.56
C ARG A 268 -8.49 7.44 5.79
N THR A 269 -7.92 7.18 6.95
CA THR A 269 -6.58 7.63 7.35
C THR A 269 -5.49 6.99 6.48
N TYR A 270 -5.56 5.68 6.25
CA TYR A 270 -4.64 4.92 5.40
C TYR A 270 -4.64 5.49 3.99
N ALA A 271 -5.81 5.61 3.36
CA ALA A 271 -5.94 6.07 1.98
C ALA A 271 -5.30 7.45 1.78
N LEU A 272 -5.64 8.43 2.64
CA LEU A 272 -5.12 9.80 2.56
C LEU A 272 -3.61 9.87 2.86
N ARG A 273 -3.09 9.02 3.75
CA ARG A 273 -1.65 8.96 4.03
C ARG A 273 -0.86 8.31 2.89
N ASN A 274 -1.47 7.45 2.08
CA ASN A 274 -0.76 6.58 1.13
C ASN A 274 -0.79 7.04 -0.34
N LEU A 275 -1.25 8.26 -0.63
CA LEU A 275 -1.52 8.76 -1.99
C LEU A 275 -0.32 8.81 -2.97
N ARG A 276 0.89 8.45 -2.54
CA ARG A 276 2.11 8.41 -3.35
C ARG A 276 2.53 7.01 -3.81
N ARG A 277 1.90 5.93 -3.30
CA ARG A 277 2.35 4.53 -3.49
C ARG A 277 2.59 4.17 -4.97
N PHE A 278 1.81 4.74 -5.89
CA PHE A 278 1.89 4.48 -7.32
C PHE A 278 2.17 5.75 -8.16
N GLN A 279 2.87 6.73 -7.59
CA GLN A 279 3.24 7.98 -8.27
C GLN A 279 3.90 7.73 -9.64
N ILE A 280 4.72 6.68 -9.74
CA ILE A 280 5.41 6.25 -10.98
C ILE A 280 4.45 5.84 -12.11
N ASP A 281 3.27 5.33 -11.75
CA ASP A 281 2.20 4.88 -12.63
C ASP A 281 1.08 5.92 -12.77
N GLN A 282 1.29 7.12 -12.21
CA GLN A 282 0.38 8.26 -12.23
C GLN A 282 -0.98 8.01 -11.57
N TYR A 283 -1.03 7.15 -10.55
CA TYR A 283 -2.20 7.01 -9.66
C TYR A 283 -1.78 6.91 -8.18
N GLN A 284 -2.75 6.85 -7.27
CA GLN A 284 -2.51 7.03 -5.83
C GLN A 284 -2.55 5.71 -5.06
N LEU A 285 -3.60 4.90 -5.27
CA LEU A 285 -3.86 3.66 -4.54
C LEU A 285 -4.23 2.52 -5.49
N CYS A 286 -3.92 1.29 -5.11
CA CYS A 286 -4.35 0.07 -5.75
C CYS A 286 -5.67 -0.46 -5.17
N ALA A 287 -6.29 -1.42 -5.87
CA ALA A 287 -7.57 -2.01 -5.47
C ALA A 287 -7.44 -3.39 -4.78
N ASP A 288 -6.21 -3.80 -4.43
CA ASP A 288 -5.88 -5.09 -3.82
C ASP A 288 -5.18 -4.95 -2.45
N THR A 289 -4.72 -6.07 -1.89
CA THR A 289 -4.08 -6.16 -0.57
C THR A 289 -2.69 -5.52 -0.47
N GLN A 290 -2.13 -4.94 -1.55
CA GLN A 290 -0.97 -4.05 -1.47
C GLN A 290 -1.36 -2.65 -0.96
N CYS A 291 -2.66 -2.35 -0.90
CA CYS A 291 -3.25 -1.12 -0.38
C CYS A 291 -4.41 -1.45 0.56
N GLN A 292 -5.62 -1.59 0.00
CA GLN A 292 -6.87 -1.94 0.66
C GLN A 292 -7.79 -2.62 -0.37
N VAL A 293 -8.61 -3.57 0.08
CA VAL A 293 -9.44 -4.39 -0.81
C VAL A 293 -10.62 -3.58 -1.36
N TYR A 294 -10.47 -2.95 -2.54
CA TYR A 294 -11.49 -2.06 -3.13
C TYR A 294 -12.28 -2.70 -4.27
N TRP A 295 -13.59 -2.88 -4.08
CA TRP A 295 -14.50 -3.56 -5.02
C TRP A 295 -15.53 -2.61 -5.67
N GLY A 296 -15.31 -1.29 -5.63
CA GLY A 296 -16.25 -0.31 -6.19
C GLY A 296 -17.47 -0.12 -5.30
N LEU A 297 -18.67 -0.32 -5.85
CA LEU A 297 -19.94 -0.40 -5.11
C LEU A 297 -20.36 -1.85 -4.83
N GLN A 298 -19.63 -2.85 -5.33
CA GLN A 298 -19.99 -4.26 -5.13
C GLN A 298 -19.75 -4.65 -3.67
N GLY A 299 -20.80 -5.06 -2.97
CA GLY A 299 -20.75 -5.38 -1.53
C GLY A 299 -20.95 -4.18 -0.60
N ALA A 300 -21.27 -2.98 -1.10
CA ALA A 300 -21.74 -1.88 -0.26
C ALA A 300 -23.05 -2.25 0.47
N GLN A 301 -23.19 -1.87 1.75
CA GLN A 301 -24.23 -2.38 2.63
C GLN A 301 -24.74 -1.33 3.63
N PRO A 302 -26.05 -1.27 3.95
CA PRO A 302 -26.60 -0.29 4.91
C PRO A 302 -26.04 -0.36 6.34
N LYS A 303 -25.36 -1.45 6.73
CA LYS A 303 -24.63 -1.55 8.01
C LYS A 303 -23.30 -0.78 7.97
N THR A 304 -22.51 -0.95 6.90
CA THR A 304 -21.22 -0.27 6.74
C THR A 304 -21.40 1.19 6.31
N ASP A 305 -22.35 1.47 5.42
CA ASP A 305 -22.67 2.84 4.98
C ASP A 305 -23.04 3.76 6.17
N ARG A 306 -23.78 3.25 7.17
CA ARG A 306 -24.10 4.00 8.40
C ARG A 306 -22.87 4.31 9.25
N ALA A 307 -21.94 3.37 9.39
CA ALA A 307 -20.69 3.58 10.15
C ALA A 307 -19.71 4.52 9.41
N ILE A 308 -19.68 4.47 8.07
CA ILE A 308 -18.93 5.41 7.24
C ILE A 308 -19.52 6.83 7.43
N ALA A 309 -20.85 6.98 7.33
CA ALA A 309 -21.53 8.26 7.53
C ALA A 309 -21.35 8.82 8.95
N ALA A 310 -21.48 7.99 9.99
CA ALA A 310 -21.27 8.37 11.40
C ALA A 310 -19.83 8.81 11.69
N THR A 311 -18.87 8.38 10.87
CA THR A 311 -17.44 8.75 10.99
C THR A 311 -16.97 9.68 9.88
N LYS A 312 -17.87 10.31 9.10
CA LYS A 312 -17.52 11.09 7.91
C LYS A 312 -16.42 12.12 8.20
N GLY A 313 -15.37 12.11 7.39
CA GLY A 313 -14.21 12.99 7.53
C GLY A 313 -13.31 12.73 8.75
N LEU A 314 -13.65 11.83 9.68
CA LEU A 314 -12.80 11.55 10.84
C LEU A 314 -11.55 10.74 10.45
N VAL A 315 -10.40 11.23 10.89
CA VAL A 315 -9.08 10.64 10.64
C VAL A 315 -8.28 10.55 11.95
N LEU A 316 -7.30 9.64 11.96
CA LEU A 316 -6.45 9.40 13.11
C LEU A 316 -5.07 10.06 12.90
N THR A 317 -4.62 10.86 13.86
CA THR A 317 -3.39 11.66 13.75
C THR A 317 -2.44 11.50 14.94
N TYR A 318 -1.18 11.87 14.73
CA TYR A 318 -0.16 12.04 15.77
C TYR A 318 0.70 13.25 15.41
N ASN A 319 0.89 14.19 16.34
CA ASN A 319 1.59 15.47 16.10
C ASN A 319 1.10 16.21 14.82
N ASN A 320 -0.22 16.25 14.64
CA ASN A 320 -0.95 16.77 13.47
C ASN A 320 -0.57 16.19 12.09
N GLU A 321 0.04 15.00 12.07
CA GLU A 321 0.23 14.18 10.86
C GLU A 321 -0.71 12.98 10.88
N LEU A 322 -1.25 12.54 9.73
CA LEU A 322 -1.99 11.28 9.64
C LEU A 322 -1.11 10.11 10.11
N VAL A 323 -1.67 9.16 10.86
CA VAL A 323 -0.90 7.99 11.29
C VAL A 323 -0.80 6.92 10.21
N ASP A 324 0.27 6.12 10.28
CA ASP A 324 0.35 4.82 9.61
C ASP A 324 -0.73 3.87 10.18
N ALA A 325 -1.95 4.02 9.66
CA ALA A 325 -3.19 3.37 10.08
C ALA A 325 -3.28 1.90 9.62
N LEU A 326 -2.22 1.14 9.93
CA LEU A 326 -2.03 -0.25 9.52
C LEU A 326 -2.91 -1.17 10.37
N TYR A 327 -3.58 -2.14 9.75
CA TYR A 327 -4.46 -3.12 10.39
C TYR A 327 -4.28 -4.50 9.75
N SER A 328 -4.59 -5.59 10.45
CA SER A 328 -4.47 -6.95 9.90
C SER A 328 -5.41 -7.95 10.57
N SER A 329 -5.65 -9.10 9.93
CA SER A 329 -6.64 -10.11 10.34
C SER A 329 -6.50 -10.52 11.81
N THR A 330 -5.30 -10.95 12.22
CA THR A 330 -4.99 -11.36 13.60
C THR A 330 -3.54 -11.04 13.95
N THR A 331 -3.31 -10.52 15.17
CA THR A 331 -2.00 -10.17 15.71
C THR A 331 -1.25 -11.36 16.29
N GLY A 332 -1.96 -12.42 16.70
CA GLY A 332 -1.41 -13.52 17.47
C GLY A 332 -1.41 -13.26 18.97
N GLY A 333 -2.29 -12.39 19.47
CA GLY A 333 -2.39 -12.00 20.88
C GLY A 333 -1.42 -10.91 21.33
N ILE A 334 -0.62 -10.36 20.40
CA ILE A 334 0.30 -9.25 20.65
C ILE A 334 0.57 -8.49 19.35
N THR A 335 0.31 -7.18 19.35
CA THR A 335 0.64 -6.31 18.22
C THR A 335 2.16 -6.14 18.05
N ALA A 336 2.60 -5.76 16.86
CA ALA A 336 4.01 -5.48 16.58
C ALA A 336 4.29 -3.96 16.47
N PRO A 337 5.47 -3.48 16.90
CA PRO A 337 6.03 -2.22 16.45
C PRO A 337 6.29 -2.21 14.94
N PHE A 338 6.39 -1.03 14.34
CA PHE A 338 6.63 -0.87 12.91
C PHE A 338 7.97 -1.51 12.45
N ALA A 339 9.06 -1.25 13.17
CA ALA A 339 10.40 -1.73 12.80
C ALA A 339 10.61 -3.25 12.95
N ASP A 340 9.69 -3.95 13.64
CA ASP A 340 9.71 -5.40 13.79
C ASP A 340 9.26 -6.15 12.51
N VAL A 341 8.59 -5.44 11.59
CA VAL A 341 8.03 -6.01 10.36
C VAL A 341 8.60 -5.33 9.11
N TRP A 342 8.90 -4.03 9.18
CA TRP A 342 9.41 -3.26 8.05
C TRP A 342 10.71 -2.52 8.36
N ASN A 343 11.33 -1.99 7.32
CA ASN A 343 12.47 -1.07 7.47
C ASN A 343 11.99 0.37 7.67
N GLY A 344 12.86 1.23 8.20
CA GLY A 344 12.54 2.61 8.58
C GLY A 344 12.22 2.82 10.07
N PRO A 345 12.01 4.08 10.48
CA PRO A 345 11.93 4.46 11.88
C PRO A 345 10.63 3.99 12.56
N ASN A 346 10.72 3.64 13.84
CA ASN A 346 9.56 3.28 14.66
C ASN A 346 8.56 4.44 14.75
N ARG A 347 7.27 4.12 14.66
CA ARG A 347 6.19 5.10 14.83
C ARG A 347 5.75 5.12 16.31
N PRO A 348 5.71 6.26 17.00
CA PRO A 348 5.40 6.30 18.45
C PRO A 348 4.05 5.71 18.85
N TYR A 349 3.10 5.65 17.92
CA TYR A 349 1.76 5.09 18.09
C TYR A 349 1.62 3.62 17.66
N LEU A 350 2.60 3.04 16.95
CA LEU A 350 2.64 1.62 16.62
C LEU A 350 3.54 0.90 17.61
N LYS A 351 2.95 0.47 18.73
CA LYS A 351 3.62 -0.23 19.83
C LYS A 351 3.18 -1.68 19.90
N ALA A 352 3.97 -2.49 20.61
CA ALA A 352 3.49 -3.78 21.11
C ALA A 352 2.49 -3.57 22.26
N VAL A 353 1.33 -4.18 22.10
CA VAL A 353 0.21 -4.23 23.05
C VAL A 353 -0.24 -5.68 23.09
N VAL A 354 -0.36 -6.26 24.29
CA VAL A 354 -0.96 -7.59 24.45
C VAL A 354 -2.44 -7.48 24.10
N ASP A 355 -2.91 -8.23 23.11
CA ASP A 355 -4.26 -8.10 22.55
C ASP A 355 -5.27 -8.81 23.46
N SER A 356 -5.53 -8.20 24.61
CA SER A 356 -6.45 -8.67 25.65
C SER A 356 -6.97 -7.49 26.49
N VAL A 357 -8.21 -7.60 26.97
CA VAL A 357 -8.76 -6.74 28.04
C VAL A 357 -8.32 -7.17 29.46
N SER A 358 -7.58 -8.28 29.57
CA SER A 358 -7.13 -8.87 30.83
C SER A 358 -5.60 -8.99 30.87
N ASN A 359 -5.00 -8.96 32.06
CA ASN A 359 -3.55 -9.19 32.19
C ASN A 359 -3.20 -10.69 31.98
N VAL A 360 -3.04 -11.09 30.73
CA VAL A 360 -2.65 -12.46 30.33
C VAL A 360 -1.15 -12.62 30.13
N TRP A 361 -0.38 -11.53 30.05
CA TRP A 361 1.06 -11.56 29.87
C TRP A 361 1.74 -10.25 30.31
N ASP A 362 2.78 -10.35 31.14
CA ASP A 362 3.61 -9.21 31.55
C ASP A 362 4.90 -9.15 30.72
N LEU A 363 4.92 -8.27 29.71
CA LEU A 363 6.08 -8.06 28.83
C LEU A 363 7.30 -7.45 29.54
N SER A 364 7.13 -6.84 30.72
CA SER A 364 8.26 -6.29 31.49
C SER A 364 9.06 -7.38 32.20
N ARG A 365 8.43 -8.52 32.49
CA ARG A 365 9.05 -9.70 33.15
C ARG A 365 9.36 -10.83 32.17
N TYR A 366 8.49 -11.03 31.18
CA TYR A 366 8.54 -12.19 30.29
C TYR A 366 8.67 -11.74 28.83
N SER A 367 9.85 -11.25 28.47
CA SER A 367 10.20 -10.90 27.08
C SER A 367 10.02 -12.12 26.16
N LEU A 368 9.34 -11.91 25.03
CA LEU A 368 9.10 -12.94 24.00
C LEU A 368 10.29 -13.11 23.05
N MET A 369 11.40 -12.40 23.28
CA MET A 369 12.70 -12.70 22.66
C MET A 369 13.24 -14.05 23.14
N ASP A 370 12.98 -14.39 24.42
CA ASP A 370 13.30 -15.71 24.97
C ASP A 370 12.35 -16.78 24.42
N GLU A 371 12.90 -17.92 24.00
CA GLU A 371 12.10 -18.96 23.33
C GLU A 371 11.22 -19.76 24.29
N LYS A 372 11.62 -19.91 25.56
CA LYS A 372 10.79 -20.58 26.58
C LYS A 372 9.53 -19.76 26.87
N ASN A 373 9.69 -18.44 27.05
CA ASN A 373 8.61 -17.47 27.17
C ASN A 373 7.69 -17.51 25.93
N LEU A 374 8.26 -17.46 24.72
CA LEU A 374 7.49 -17.51 23.48
C LEU A 374 6.69 -18.81 23.32
N ARG A 375 7.28 -19.97 23.66
CA ARG A 375 6.60 -21.28 23.62
C ARG A 375 5.41 -21.33 24.58
N VAL A 376 5.51 -20.73 25.77
CA VAL A 376 4.39 -20.61 26.73
C VAL A 376 3.34 -19.60 26.25
N PHE A 377 3.74 -18.47 25.68
CA PHE A 377 2.82 -17.47 25.11
C PHE A 377 2.00 -18.05 23.94
N LEU A 378 2.63 -18.83 23.06
CA LEU A 378 1.97 -19.45 21.92
C LEU A 378 1.13 -20.69 22.29
N SER A 379 1.49 -21.44 23.33
CA SER A 379 0.61 -22.52 23.83
C SER A 379 -0.66 -21.98 24.50
N ARG A 380 -0.61 -20.79 25.11
CA ARG A 380 -1.78 -20.12 25.69
C ARG A 380 -2.80 -19.74 24.60
N ARG A 381 -3.95 -20.41 24.61
CA ARG A 381 -5.10 -20.13 23.74
C ARG A 381 -6.16 -19.21 24.36
N LYS A 382 -6.21 -19.08 25.69
CA LYS A 382 -7.33 -18.46 26.42
C LYS A 382 -6.99 -17.10 27.02
N GLY A 383 -7.96 -16.17 26.92
CA GLY A 383 -7.95 -14.84 27.52
C GLY A 383 -7.48 -13.70 26.61
N PHE A 384 -7.18 -13.96 25.34
CA PHE A 384 -6.91 -12.91 24.34
C PHE A 384 -8.20 -12.45 23.67
N ASN A 385 -8.20 -11.25 23.09
CA ASN A 385 -9.32 -10.73 22.28
C ASN A 385 -9.58 -11.57 21.01
N GLU A 386 -8.59 -12.38 20.61
CA GLU A 386 -8.60 -13.24 19.42
C GLU A 386 -8.92 -14.71 19.72
N ASP A 387 -9.27 -15.03 20.97
CA ASP A 387 -9.64 -16.39 21.39
C ASP A 387 -10.84 -16.93 20.58
N GLY A 388 -10.76 -18.20 20.17
CA GLY A 388 -11.78 -18.89 19.37
C GLY A 388 -11.60 -18.80 17.85
N TRP A 389 -10.72 -17.94 17.33
CA TRP A 389 -10.54 -17.75 15.88
C TRP A 389 -9.44 -18.64 15.29
N ASP A 390 -9.71 -19.33 14.17
CA ASP A 390 -8.80 -20.31 13.55
C ASP A 390 -7.40 -19.77 13.19
N ARG A 391 -7.29 -18.46 12.93
CA ARG A 391 -6.02 -17.80 12.55
C ARG A 391 -5.18 -17.32 13.73
N PHE A 392 -5.74 -17.31 14.94
CA PHE A 392 -5.06 -16.83 16.16
C PHE A 392 -3.86 -17.71 16.58
N ARG A 393 -3.93 -19.03 16.35
CA ARG A 393 -2.86 -20.00 16.65
C ARG A 393 -2.76 -21.06 15.57
N TRP A 394 -1.56 -21.27 15.02
CA TRP A 394 -1.32 -22.17 13.90
C TRP A 394 -0.07 -23.02 14.09
N ASN A 395 -0.04 -24.17 13.40
CA ASN A 395 1.01 -25.17 13.45
C ASN A 395 1.12 -25.78 12.05
N SER A 396 2.24 -25.52 11.37
CA SER A 396 2.43 -25.84 9.95
C SER A 396 3.76 -26.56 9.75
N ALA A 397 3.75 -27.71 9.09
CA ALA A 397 4.94 -28.55 8.88
C ALA A 397 5.37 -28.52 7.41
N SER A 398 6.68 -28.47 7.16
CA SER A 398 7.25 -28.50 5.81
C SER A 398 8.58 -29.24 5.77
N THR A 399 8.85 -29.94 4.67
CA THR A 399 10.06 -30.75 4.48
C THR A 399 11.22 -29.90 3.98
N LEU A 400 12.47 -30.35 4.13
CA LEU A 400 13.63 -29.64 3.56
C LEU A 400 13.51 -29.48 2.03
N PRO A 401 13.07 -30.48 1.22
CA PRO A 401 12.77 -30.27 -0.21
C PRO A 401 11.70 -29.21 -0.50
N ASP A 402 10.65 -29.10 0.32
CA ASP A 402 9.62 -28.07 0.14
C ASP A 402 10.16 -26.67 0.44
N LEU A 403 10.88 -26.53 1.57
CA LEU A 403 11.55 -25.29 1.99
C LEU A 403 12.65 -24.87 0.99
N THR A 404 13.33 -25.84 0.37
CA THR A 404 14.29 -25.62 -0.73
C THR A 404 13.60 -24.96 -1.92
N ARG A 405 12.47 -25.52 -2.36
CA ARG A 405 11.70 -25.01 -3.50
C ARG A 405 11.08 -23.64 -3.23
N ASP A 406 10.65 -23.37 -2.00
CA ASP A 406 10.13 -22.04 -1.61
C ASP A 406 11.25 -20.99 -1.61
N LEU A 407 12.42 -21.32 -1.05
CA LEU A 407 13.60 -20.45 -1.06
C LEU A 407 14.13 -20.21 -2.49
N GLN A 408 14.18 -21.24 -3.34
CA GLN A 408 14.53 -21.12 -4.77
C GLN A 408 13.62 -20.11 -5.49
N LYS A 409 12.28 -20.20 -5.32
CA LYS A 409 11.32 -19.25 -5.89
C LYS A 409 11.61 -17.83 -5.41
N TYR A 410 11.82 -17.64 -4.11
CA TYR A 410 12.14 -16.34 -3.53
C TYR A 410 13.42 -15.74 -4.09
N LEU A 411 14.52 -16.48 -4.08
CA LEU A 411 15.83 -16.02 -4.54
C LEU A 411 15.85 -15.76 -6.05
N THR A 412 15.14 -16.57 -6.84
CA THR A 412 14.92 -16.34 -8.27
C THR A 412 14.16 -15.02 -8.50
N SER A 413 13.09 -14.76 -7.73
CA SER A 413 12.28 -13.54 -7.87
C SER A 413 12.98 -12.23 -7.50
N ILE A 414 14.15 -12.31 -6.85
CA ILE A 414 15.03 -11.16 -6.58
C ILE A 414 16.37 -11.23 -7.36
N LYS A 415 16.51 -12.21 -8.26
CA LYS A 415 17.71 -12.51 -9.07
C LYS A 415 19.00 -12.68 -8.22
N SER A 416 18.87 -13.29 -7.04
CA SER A 416 20.01 -13.53 -6.12
C SER A 416 20.98 -14.57 -6.69
N PRO A 417 22.31 -14.44 -6.46
CA PRO A 417 23.30 -15.45 -6.88
C PRO A 417 23.03 -16.83 -6.29
N TYR A 418 22.41 -16.90 -5.11
CA TYR A 418 22.09 -18.16 -4.44
C TYR A 418 20.84 -18.87 -5.00
N ALA A 419 20.17 -18.32 -6.02
CA ALA A 419 18.94 -18.89 -6.60
C ALA A 419 19.08 -20.32 -7.17
N LYS A 420 20.31 -20.77 -7.43
CA LYS A 420 20.64 -22.13 -7.92
C LYS A 420 20.98 -23.14 -6.83
N LEU A 421 20.63 -22.87 -5.57
CA LEU A 421 20.78 -23.84 -4.47
C LEU A 421 20.04 -25.16 -4.77
N ASN A 422 20.59 -26.29 -4.34
CA ASN A 422 19.99 -27.62 -4.51
C ASN A 422 19.32 -28.14 -3.23
N ALA A 423 19.76 -27.69 -2.04
CA ALA A 423 19.21 -28.14 -0.77
C ALA A 423 19.34 -27.09 0.36
N VAL A 424 18.24 -26.83 1.06
CA VAL A 424 18.23 -26.26 2.41
C VAL A 424 18.65 -27.34 3.40
N GLN A 425 19.71 -27.08 4.15
CA GLN A 425 20.29 -28.00 5.14
C GLN A 425 19.80 -27.70 6.56
N LYS A 426 19.59 -26.43 6.89
CA LYS A 426 19.19 -25.96 8.22
C LYS A 426 18.51 -24.58 8.13
N ILE A 427 17.51 -24.35 8.97
CA ILE A 427 16.95 -23.02 9.24
C ILE A 427 17.16 -22.70 10.72
N GLN A 428 17.58 -21.47 11.03
CA GLN A 428 17.70 -20.98 12.41
C GLN A 428 17.13 -19.56 12.51
N VAL A 429 16.31 -19.30 13.53
CA VAL A 429 16.01 -17.93 13.97
C VAL A 429 17.27 -17.39 14.64
N VAL A 430 17.84 -16.31 14.08
CA VAL A 430 19.07 -15.69 14.59
C VAL A 430 18.81 -14.34 15.25
N GLN A 431 17.67 -13.68 14.96
CA GLN A 431 17.24 -12.47 15.65
C GLN A 431 15.73 -12.46 15.86
N ARG A 432 15.31 -12.09 17.08
CA ARG A 432 13.91 -11.99 17.50
C ARG A 432 13.70 -10.71 18.31
N SER A 433 12.55 -10.08 18.15
CA SER A 433 12.12 -8.93 18.95
C SER A 433 11.73 -9.34 20.38
N PRO A 434 11.85 -8.44 21.38
CA PRO A 434 11.20 -8.58 22.68
C PRO A 434 9.69 -8.91 22.63
N PHE A 435 9.04 -8.63 21.50
CA PHE A 435 7.62 -8.87 21.24
C PHE A 435 7.37 -10.11 20.36
N GLY A 436 8.38 -10.99 20.25
CA GLY A 436 8.26 -12.34 19.72
C GLY A 436 8.38 -12.47 18.20
N ARG A 437 8.27 -11.36 17.45
CA ARG A 437 8.46 -11.36 15.99
C ARG A 437 9.89 -11.79 15.62
N VAL A 438 10.01 -12.73 14.69
CA VAL A 438 11.27 -13.10 14.05
C VAL A 438 11.72 -11.93 13.18
N LEU A 439 12.89 -11.38 13.48
CA LEU A 439 13.48 -10.27 12.73
C LEU A 439 14.46 -10.77 11.66
N LYS A 440 15.13 -11.90 11.90
CA LYS A 440 16.05 -12.52 10.96
C LYS A 440 16.09 -14.04 11.13
N VAL A 441 16.03 -14.76 10.01
CA VAL A 441 16.45 -16.16 9.91
C VAL A 441 17.74 -16.28 9.11
N ALA A 442 18.58 -17.24 9.49
CA ALA A 442 19.68 -17.73 8.67
C ALA A 442 19.28 -19.11 8.12
N VAL A 443 19.42 -19.29 6.81
CA VAL A 443 19.17 -20.55 6.11
C VAL A 443 20.48 -21.08 5.55
N THR A 444 20.97 -22.19 6.10
CA THR A 444 22.15 -22.89 5.58
C THR A 444 21.74 -23.73 4.37
N THR A 445 22.45 -23.57 3.27
CA THR A 445 22.23 -24.27 1.99
C THR A 445 23.54 -24.86 1.48
N ASP A 446 23.45 -25.71 0.45
CA ASP A 446 24.61 -26.23 -0.29
C ASP A 446 25.48 -25.16 -0.96
N VAL A 447 24.95 -23.95 -1.18
CA VAL A 447 25.66 -22.80 -1.80
C VAL A 447 26.05 -21.70 -0.81
N GLY A 448 25.88 -21.93 0.50
CA GLY A 448 26.23 -20.99 1.57
C GLY A 448 25.06 -20.66 2.52
N VAL A 449 25.23 -19.60 3.32
CA VAL A 449 24.19 -19.13 4.26
C VAL A 449 23.45 -17.94 3.66
N VAL A 450 22.12 -18.05 3.59
CA VAL A 450 21.22 -16.99 3.14
C VAL A 450 20.53 -16.40 4.38
N GLU A 451 20.79 -15.13 4.67
CA GLU A 451 20.03 -14.39 5.69
C GLU A 451 18.76 -13.77 5.09
N ILE A 452 17.66 -13.80 5.84
CA ILE A 452 16.35 -13.30 5.40
C ILE A 452 15.70 -12.54 6.55
N GLU A 453 15.35 -11.28 6.29
CA GLU A 453 14.89 -10.34 7.31
C GLU A 453 13.39 -10.02 7.24
N LYS A 454 12.80 -9.86 8.43
CA LYS A 454 11.45 -9.33 8.69
C LYS A 454 10.37 -9.90 7.76
N ASP A 455 9.60 -9.07 7.06
CA ASP A 455 8.47 -9.55 6.27
C ASP A 455 8.87 -10.38 5.04
N ASN A 456 10.10 -10.24 4.51
CA ASN A 456 10.60 -11.11 3.44
C ASN A 456 10.69 -12.60 3.85
N ILE A 457 10.74 -12.90 5.15
CA ILE A 457 10.67 -14.29 5.68
C ILE A 457 9.39 -14.98 5.18
N LEU A 458 8.26 -14.25 5.11
CA LEU A 458 6.97 -14.75 4.64
C LEU A 458 6.88 -14.87 3.11
N ASN A 459 7.87 -14.37 2.37
CA ASN A 459 8.03 -14.59 0.93
C ASN A 459 9.02 -15.71 0.62
N ALA A 460 9.91 -16.06 1.55
CA ALA A 460 10.94 -17.07 1.40
C ALA A 460 10.55 -18.45 1.95
N LEU A 461 9.68 -18.47 2.97
CA LEU A 461 9.16 -19.67 3.61
C LEU A 461 7.63 -19.58 3.53
N TYR A 462 6.98 -20.52 2.84
CA TYR A 462 5.51 -20.55 2.70
C TYR A 462 4.71 -20.95 3.97
N PRO A 463 5.22 -21.81 4.89
CA PRO A 463 4.42 -22.29 6.05
C PRO A 463 3.91 -21.25 7.07
N PRO A 464 4.65 -20.17 7.43
CA PRO A 464 4.20 -19.21 8.44
C PRO A 464 3.27 -18.12 7.90
N THR A 465 2.14 -17.85 8.58
CA THR A 465 1.20 -16.77 8.20
C THR A 465 1.46 -15.41 8.88
N SER A 466 2.44 -15.36 9.79
CA SER A 466 2.96 -14.15 10.43
C SER A 466 4.42 -14.39 10.84
N THR A 467 5.17 -13.35 11.22
CA THR A 467 6.52 -13.50 11.79
C THR A 467 6.54 -13.88 13.28
N LEU A 468 5.38 -14.13 13.92
CA LEU A 468 5.30 -14.59 15.32
C LEU A 468 5.32 -16.12 15.39
N PHE A 469 6.51 -16.73 15.32
CA PHE A 469 6.67 -18.19 15.39
C PHE A 469 7.99 -18.66 15.99
N TYR A 470 8.03 -19.91 16.46
CA TYR A 470 9.25 -20.68 16.70
C TYR A 470 9.32 -21.90 15.76
N LEU A 471 10.48 -22.54 15.72
CA LEU A 471 10.75 -23.72 14.88
C LEU A 471 10.97 -24.95 15.78
N ASP A 472 10.24 -26.03 15.53
CA ASP A 472 10.58 -27.37 16.00
C ASP A 472 11.21 -28.17 14.85
N PRO A 473 12.46 -28.67 14.98
CA PRO A 473 13.06 -29.54 13.98
C PRO A 473 12.32 -30.88 13.90
N MET A 474 12.07 -31.36 12.68
CA MET A 474 11.44 -32.65 12.43
C MET A 474 12.51 -33.62 11.91
N TYR A 475 12.77 -34.69 12.67
CA TYR A 475 13.71 -35.75 12.29
C TYR A 475 12.98 -36.95 11.69
N GLU A 476 13.72 -37.83 11.01
CA GLU A 476 13.19 -39.13 10.59
C GLU A 476 13.00 -40.08 11.79
N PRO A 477 12.00 -41.00 11.75
CA PRO A 477 11.77 -41.92 12.86
C PRO A 477 13.01 -42.76 13.20
N GLY A 478 13.46 -42.67 14.46
CA GLY A 478 14.61 -43.43 14.97
C GLY A 478 15.99 -42.89 14.56
N THR A 479 16.09 -41.77 13.82
CA THR A 479 17.37 -41.20 13.39
C THR A 479 17.56 -39.76 13.89
N LYS A 480 18.74 -39.17 13.62
CA LYS A 480 19.02 -37.74 13.81
C LYS A 480 19.07 -36.96 12.48
N ILE A 481 18.61 -37.57 11.38
CA ILE A 481 18.55 -36.94 10.06
C ILE A 481 17.39 -35.94 10.06
N LEU A 482 17.69 -34.67 9.78
CA LEU A 482 16.70 -33.61 9.73
C LEU A 482 15.87 -33.75 8.44
N LYS A 483 14.56 -33.94 8.57
CA LYS A 483 13.61 -34.05 7.46
C LYS A 483 12.91 -32.74 7.12
N GLY A 484 12.82 -31.81 8.09
CA GLY A 484 12.15 -30.52 7.90
C GLY A 484 11.92 -29.77 9.20
N TYR A 485 10.96 -28.85 9.17
CA TYR A 485 10.59 -28.02 10.32
C TYR A 485 9.07 -27.92 10.49
N ARG A 486 8.65 -27.88 11.76
CA ARG A 486 7.33 -27.44 12.17
C ARG A 486 7.43 -26.01 12.67
N PHE A 487 6.70 -25.12 12.00
CA PHE A 487 6.51 -23.72 12.36
C PHE A 487 5.29 -23.63 13.28
N VAL A 488 5.48 -23.16 14.52
CA VAL A 488 4.38 -22.98 15.47
C VAL A 488 4.29 -21.50 15.82
N GLY A 489 3.11 -20.90 15.63
CA GLY A 489 2.95 -19.46 15.67
C GLY A 489 1.52 -18.99 15.92
N GLY A 490 1.32 -17.69 15.77
CA GLY A 490 0.00 -17.05 15.93
C GLY A 490 -0.19 -15.84 15.04
N GLY A 491 -1.44 -15.58 14.66
CA GLY A 491 -1.83 -14.45 13.83
C GLY A 491 -1.62 -14.64 12.32
N MET A 492 -2.24 -13.76 11.55
CA MET A 492 -2.26 -13.76 10.09
C MET A 492 -2.13 -12.32 9.58
N GLY A 493 -1.05 -12.06 8.84
CA GLY A 493 -0.62 -10.72 8.46
C GLY A 493 0.52 -10.18 9.35
N HIS A 494 0.70 -8.86 9.36
CA HIS A 494 1.79 -8.22 10.12
C HIS A 494 1.54 -8.20 11.64
N GLY A 495 0.30 -7.92 12.06
CA GLY A 495 -0.05 -7.63 13.45
C GLY A 495 0.45 -6.28 13.96
N VAL A 496 1.06 -5.45 13.11
CA VAL A 496 1.26 -4.01 13.43
C VAL A 496 -0.09 -3.29 13.39
N GLY A 497 -0.39 -2.50 14.42
CA GLY A 497 -1.65 -1.75 14.57
C GLY A 497 -2.84 -2.63 14.95
N LEU A 498 -4.02 -2.37 14.39
CA LEU A 498 -5.28 -2.99 14.79
C LEU A 498 -5.39 -4.47 14.37
N SER A 499 -5.81 -5.32 15.32
CA SER A 499 -6.37 -6.64 14.99
C SER A 499 -7.82 -6.48 14.54
N GLN A 500 -8.12 -6.89 13.31
CA GLN A 500 -9.49 -6.96 12.81
C GLN A 500 -10.31 -7.92 13.69
N THR A 501 -9.77 -9.10 13.97
CA THR A 501 -10.38 -10.09 14.87
C THR A 501 -10.50 -9.60 16.31
N GLY A 502 -9.42 -9.08 16.91
CA GLY A 502 -9.44 -8.61 18.30
C GLY A 502 -10.41 -7.44 18.52
N SER A 503 -10.57 -6.59 17.50
CA SER A 503 -11.50 -5.46 17.55
C SER A 503 -12.99 -5.87 17.46
N TYR A 504 -13.33 -7.09 17.02
CA TYR A 504 -14.68 -7.65 17.25
C TYR A 504 -14.93 -7.79 18.75
N ARG A 505 -14.01 -8.43 19.48
CA ARG A 505 -14.20 -8.71 20.91
C ARG A 505 -14.30 -7.44 21.75
N LEU A 506 -13.54 -6.39 21.41
CA LEU A 506 -13.69 -5.09 22.04
C LEU A 506 -15.08 -4.48 21.78
N GLY A 507 -15.59 -4.57 20.54
CA GLY A 507 -16.93 -4.08 20.19
C GLY A 507 -18.06 -4.88 20.86
N GLU A 508 -17.91 -6.20 21.03
CA GLU A 508 -18.82 -7.05 21.83
C GLU A 508 -18.86 -6.65 23.31
N LEU A 509 -17.70 -6.23 23.85
CA LEU A 509 -17.56 -5.71 25.21
C LEU A 509 -18.01 -4.24 25.34
N GLY A 510 -18.65 -3.67 24.31
CA GLY A 510 -19.22 -2.32 24.34
C GLY A 510 -18.21 -1.18 24.16
N TYR A 511 -16.98 -1.45 23.72
CA TYR A 511 -16.00 -0.40 23.45
C TYR A 511 -16.45 0.46 22.28
N THR A 512 -16.44 1.79 22.44
CA THR A 512 -16.63 2.74 21.34
C THR A 512 -15.49 2.66 20.33
N SER A 513 -15.74 3.11 19.10
CA SER A 513 -14.73 3.24 18.05
C SER A 513 -13.50 4.04 18.51
N ARG A 514 -13.70 5.12 19.27
CA ARG A 514 -12.62 5.87 19.91
C ARG A 514 -11.77 5.01 20.86
N GLN A 515 -12.39 4.21 21.73
CA GLN A 515 -11.67 3.33 22.66
C GLN A 515 -10.91 2.20 21.93
N ILE A 516 -11.51 1.60 20.89
CA ILE A 516 -10.85 0.60 20.04
C ILE A 516 -9.59 1.21 19.39
N LEU A 517 -9.69 2.42 18.83
CA LEU A 517 -8.55 3.11 18.23
C LEU A 517 -7.48 3.50 19.27
N SER A 518 -7.89 3.96 20.46
CA SER A 518 -6.94 4.27 21.55
C SER A 518 -6.21 3.02 22.10
N PHE A 519 -6.81 1.83 22.02
CA PHE A 519 -6.18 0.57 22.42
C PHE A 519 -5.06 0.17 21.45
N TYR A 520 -5.32 0.19 20.14
CA TYR A 520 -4.35 -0.24 19.12
C TYR A 520 -3.35 0.84 18.68
N TYR A 521 -3.69 2.12 18.84
CA TYR A 521 -2.84 3.27 18.46
C TYR A 521 -2.69 4.27 19.63
N PRO A 522 -2.04 3.87 20.74
CA PRO A 522 -1.94 4.69 21.94
C PRO A 522 -1.25 6.03 21.69
N GLY A 523 -1.85 7.11 22.21
CA GLY A 523 -1.35 8.49 22.06
C GLY A 523 -1.75 9.20 20.77
N THR A 524 -2.60 8.60 19.93
CA THR A 524 -3.17 9.24 18.73
C THR A 524 -4.39 10.12 19.05
N GLN A 525 -4.70 11.02 18.14
CA GLN A 525 -5.83 11.94 18.22
C GLN A 525 -6.82 11.66 17.08
N LEU A 526 -8.08 11.40 17.43
CA LEU A 526 -9.19 11.27 16.47
C LEU A 526 -9.83 12.64 16.25
N GLN A 527 -9.63 13.21 15.06
CA GLN A 527 -10.12 14.55 14.68
C GLN A 527 -10.69 14.58 13.25
N PRO A 528 -11.53 15.57 12.88
CA PRO A 528 -11.93 15.78 11.50
C PRO A 528 -10.74 16.17 10.61
N ILE A 529 -10.76 15.69 9.37
CA ILE A 529 -9.88 16.17 8.29
C ILE A 529 -10.03 17.69 8.15
N ASN A 530 -8.90 18.39 8.09
CA ASN A 530 -8.84 19.84 7.92
C ASN A 530 -7.54 20.24 7.19
N PRO A 531 -7.42 21.46 6.63
CA PRO A 531 -6.28 21.85 5.81
C PRO A 531 -4.92 21.93 6.52
N THR A 532 -4.87 21.82 7.86
CA THR A 532 -3.61 21.87 8.63
C THR A 532 -2.97 20.49 8.84
N ILE A 533 -3.74 19.40 8.66
CA ILE A 533 -3.25 18.04 8.88
C ILE A 533 -2.28 17.65 7.76
N VAL A 534 -1.05 17.31 8.15
CA VAL A 534 -0.05 16.80 7.21
C VAL A 534 -0.39 15.35 6.87
N PHE A 535 -0.58 15.03 5.59
CA PHE A 535 -0.94 13.65 5.23
C PHE A 535 0.25 12.69 5.38
N TRP A 536 1.46 13.16 5.05
CA TRP A 536 2.71 12.42 5.12
C TRP A 536 3.91 13.39 5.06
N LYS A 537 5.05 12.99 5.61
CA LYS A 537 6.36 13.64 5.42
C LYS A 537 7.38 12.61 4.89
N PRO A 538 8.25 13.00 3.93
CA PRO A 538 9.34 12.16 3.42
C PRO A 538 10.23 11.54 4.50
#